data_AF-A0A932YGN0-F1
#
_entry.id   AF-A0A932YGN0-F1
#
_cell.length_a   1.000
_cell.length_b   1.000
_cell.length_c   1.000
_cell.angle_alpha   90.00
_cell.angle_beta   90.00
_cell.angle_gamma   90.00
#
_symmetry.space_group_name_H-M   'P 1'
#
loop_
_entity.id
_entity.type
_entity.pdbx_description
1 polymer ?
#
loop_
_entity_poly.entity_id
_entity_poly.type
_entity_poly.pdbx_seq_one_letter_code
_entity_poly.pdbx_strand_id
1 'polypeptide(L)' 'MTQKVLQVGTSAAVTIPKESLKTLGLKVGDRIRLEVDAKRRVVRIEPLAPQVNGELLEWTDAFIKRYRNALDALAKK' A
#
# COMPACT_ATOMS: atom_id res chain seq x y z
N MET A 1 7.93 15.67 -17.24
CA MET A 1 7.56 16.72 -16.27
C MET A 1 8.71 16.89 -15.30
N THR A 2 9.03 18.13 -14.94
CA THR A 2 10.08 18.45 -13.96
C THR A 2 9.44 19.13 -12.78
N GLN A 3 9.76 18.70 -11.56
CA GLN A 3 9.26 19.27 -10.30
C GLN A 3 10.46 19.72 -9.45
N LYS A 4 10.27 20.77 -8.66
CA LYS A 4 11.31 21.27 -7.74
C LYS A 4 11.27 20.48 -6.42
N VAL A 5 12.44 20.33 -5.81
CA VAL A 5 12.55 19.85 -4.42
C VAL A 5 12.23 20.99 -3.47
N LEU A 6 11.33 20.75 -2.52
CA LEU A 6 10.84 21.71 -1.55
C LEU A 6 11.32 21.34 -0.15
N GLN A 7 11.69 22.33 0.66
CA GLN A 7 12.01 22.13 2.08
C GLN A 7 10.73 21.91 2.88
N VAL A 8 10.70 20.87 3.72
CA VAL A 8 9.59 20.56 4.63
C VAL A 8 10.14 20.26 6.02
N GLY A 9 10.13 21.27 6.90
CA GLY A 9 10.73 21.15 8.23
C GLY A 9 12.23 20.85 8.13
N THR A 10 12.66 19.69 8.65
CA THR A 10 14.05 19.19 8.54
C THR A 10 14.28 18.28 7.32
N SER A 11 13.28 18.06 6.47
CA SER A 11 13.33 17.15 5.32
C SER A 11 13.03 17.85 4.00
N ALA A 12 12.99 17.07 2.91
CA ALA A 12 12.71 17.54 1.56
C ALA A 12 11.60 16.73 0.91
N ALA A 13 10.78 17.37 0.07
CA ALA A 13 9.66 16.76 -0.63
C ALA A 13 9.61 17.17 -2.12
N VAL A 14 8.92 16.37 -2.93
CA VAL A 14 8.59 16.68 -4.32
C VAL A 14 7.09 16.57 -4.52
N THR A 15 6.53 17.44 -5.35
CA THR A 15 5.10 17.43 -5.67
C THR A 15 4.79 16.37 -6.74
N ILE A 16 3.89 15.44 -6.43
CA ILE A 16 3.37 14.48 -7.40
C ILE A 16 2.05 15.04 -7.96
N PRO A 17 1.91 15.21 -9.28
CA PRO A 17 0.66 15.70 -9.89
C PRO A 17 -0.52 14.77 -9.61
N LYS A 18 -1.72 15.36 -9.62
CA LYS A 18 -2.98 14.61 -9.41
C LYS A 18 -3.15 13.45 -10.40
N GLU A 19 -2.79 13.64 -11.66
CA GLU A 19 -2.91 12.58 -12.67
C GLU A 19 -1.94 11.42 -12.39
N SER A 20 -0.70 11.71 -11.98
CA SER A 20 0.26 10.68 -11.58
C SER A 20 -0.17 9.95 -10.31
N LEU A 21 -0.77 10.64 -9.33
CA LEU A 21 -1.34 10.01 -8.14
C LEU A 21 -2.44 9.01 -8.50
N LYS A 22 -3.35 9.36 -9.43
CA LYS A 22 -4.39 8.45 -9.92
C LYS A 22 -3.79 7.21 -10.59
N THR A 23 -2.80 7.41 -11.48
CA THR A 23 -2.14 6.28 -12.18
C THR A 23 -1.42 5.34 -11.21
N LEU A 24 -0.82 5.89 -10.15
CA LEU A 24 -0.15 5.10 -9.10
C LEU A 24 -1.13 4.53 -8.07
N GLY A 25 -2.42 4.88 -8.13
CA GLY A 25 -3.41 4.47 -7.13
C GLY A 25 -3.16 5.06 -5.74
N LEU A 26 -2.45 6.18 -5.64
CA LEU A 26 -2.05 6.82 -4.39
C LEU A 26 -2.98 7.98 -4.02
N LYS A 27 -3.20 8.14 -2.72
CA LYS A 27 -3.89 9.27 -2.10
C LYS A 27 -2.99 9.95 -1.07
N VAL A 28 -3.33 11.19 -0.73
CA VAL A 28 -2.63 11.92 0.34
C VAL A 28 -2.86 11.19 1.65
N GLY A 29 -1.77 10.84 2.33
CA GLY A 29 -1.78 10.06 3.58
C GLY A 29 -1.48 8.58 3.40
N ASP A 30 -1.41 8.07 2.17
CA ASP A 30 -1.05 6.67 1.93
C ASP A 30 0.40 6.37 2.33
N ARG A 31 0.62 5.16 2.84
CA ARG A 31 1.98 4.65 3.05
C ARG A 31 2.56 4.17 1.72
N ILE A 32 3.81 4.53 1.48
CA ILE A 32 4.55 4.20 0.26
C ILE A 32 5.92 3.64 0.64
N ARG A 33 6.49 2.84 -0.25
CA ARG A 33 7.88 2.44 -0.14
C ARG A 33 8.75 3.39 -0.96
N LEU A 34 9.81 3.88 -0.34
CA LEU A 34 10.80 4.74 -0.96
C LEU A 34 12.16 4.03 -0.91
N GLU A 35 12.73 3.77 -2.07
CA GLU A 35 14.04 3.16 -2.23
C GLU A 35 15.00 4.13 -2.91
N VAL A 36 16.21 4.26 -2.37
CA VAL A 36 17.26 5.12 -2.93
C VAL A 36 18.33 4.24 -3.54
N ASP A 37 18.44 4.26 -4.87
CA ASP A 37 19.57 3.66 -5.58
C ASP A 37 20.69 4.71 -5.68
N ALA A 38 21.63 4.65 -4.75
CA ALA A 38 22.78 5.56 -4.71
C ALA A 38 23.71 5.43 -5.92
N LYS A 39 23.78 4.24 -6.55
CA LYS A 39 24.64 4.01 -7.72
C LYS A 39 24.06 4.70 -8.95
N ARG A 40 22.74 4.60 -9.13
CA ARG A 40 22.02 5.21 -10.25
C ARG A 40 21.57 6.64 -9.99
N ARG A 41 21.65 7.10 -8.73
CA ARG A 41 21.12 8.40 -8.26
C ARG A 41 19.62 8.54 -8.55
N VAL A 42 18.88 7.47 -8.33
CA VAL A 42 17.43 7.40 -8.57
C VAL A 42 16.71 7.10 -7.26
N VAL A 43 15.56 7.76 -7.07
CA VAL A 43 14.61 7.40 -6.02
C VAL A 43 13.45 6.68 -6.68
N ARG A 44 13.12 5.48 -6.20
CA ARG A 44 11.98 4.71 -6.65
C ARG A 44 10.88 4.78 -5.59
N ILE A 45 9.68 5.15 -6.02
CA ILE A 45 8.49 5.22 -5.18
C ILE A 45 7.50 4.18 -5.69
N GLU A 46 7.03 3.33 -4.80
CA GLU A 46 6.00 2.34 -5.09
C GLU A 46 4.91 2.36 -4.01
N PRO A 47 3.63 2.16 -4.39
CA PRO A 47 2.56 1.97 -3.42
C PRO A 47 2.90 0.81 -2.50
N LEU A 48 2.69 1.00 -1.19
CA LEU A 48 2.79 -0.11 -0.26
C LEU A 48 1.53 -0.96 -0.46
N ALA A 49 1.60 -1.98 -1.31
CA ALA A 49 0.53 -2.95 -1.41
C ALA A 49 0.32 -3.55 -0.01
N PRO A 50 -0.93 -3.72 0.45
CA PRO A 50 -1.16 -4.52 1.64
C PRO A 50 -0.51 -5.88 1.38
N GLN A 51 0.48 -6.23 2.20
CA GLN A 51 0.99 -7.58 2.24
C GLN A 51 -0.13 -8.43 2.82
N VAL A 52 -1.06 -8.83 1.96
CA VAL A 52 -2.01 -9.86 2.34
C VAL A 52 -1.17 -11.14 2.34
N ASN A 53 -0.86 -11.62 3.55
CA ASN A 53 -0.12 -12.86 3.70
C ASN A 53 -0.95 -13.97 3.02
N GLY A 54 -0.43 -14.53 1.92
CA GLY A 54 -1.12 -15.55 1.16
C GLY A 54 -1.45 -16.78 2.01
N GLU A 55 -0.57 -17.13 2.94
CA GLU A 55 -0.80 -18.21 3.90
C GLU A 55 -1.97 -17.90 4.84
N LEU A 56 -2.07 -16.65 5.32
CA LEU A 56 -3.19 -16.22 6.15
C LEU A 56 -4.51 -16.26 5.39
N LEU A 57 -4.51 -15.88 4.11
CA LEU A 57 -5.71 -15.99 3.26
C LEU A 57 -6.14 -17.44 3.11
N GLU A 58 -5.22 -18.34 2.78
CA GLU A 58 -5.51 -19.76 2.61
C GLU A 58 -6.04 -20.39 3.90
N TRP A 59 -5.42 -20.06 5.04
CA TRP A 59 -5.88 -20.50 6.35
C TRP A 59 -7.28 -19.98 6.68
N THR A 60 -7.53 -18.70 6.39
CA THR A 60 -8.83 -18.07 6.63
C THR A 60 -9.92 -18.72 5.77
N ASP A 61 -9.64 -18.97 4.49
CA ASP A 61 -10.54 -19.66 3.58
C ASP A 61 -10.83 -21.09 4.02
N ALA A 62 -9.81 -21.84 4.44
CA ALA A 62 -9.96 -23.20 4.94
C ALA A 62 -10.78 -23.23 6.23
N PHE A 63 -10.54 -22.30 7.15
CA PHE A 63 -11.30 -22.15 8.39
C PHE A 63 -12.77 -21.85 8.11
N ILE A 64 -13.06 -20.87 7.25
CA ILE A 64 -14.42 -20.50 6.87
C ILE A 64 -15.15 -21.69 6.24
N LYS A 65 -14.50 -22.42 5.33
CA LYS A 65 -15.09 -23.61 4.68
C LYS A 65 -15.39 -24.70 5.70
N ARG A 66 -14.46 -24.99 6.61
CA ARG A 66 -14.63 -26.05 7.62
C ARG A 66 -15.75 -25.76 8.61
N TYR A 67 -15.93 -24.49 8.99
CA TYR A 67 -16.87 -24.09 10.04
C TYR A 67 -18.09 -23.32 9.54
N ARG A 68 -18.37 -23.35 8.23
CA ARG A 68 -19.45 -22.58 7.57
C ARG A 68 -20.79 -22.63 8.33
N ASN A 69 -21.26 -23.83 8.66
CA ASN A 69 -22.54 -24.03 9.35
C ASN A 69 -22.55 -23.43 10.76
N ALA A 70 -21.45 -23.54 11.50
CA ALA A 70 -21.34 -22.97 12.85
C ALA A 70 -21.26 -21.44 12.80
N LEU A 71 -20.51 -20.89 11.85
CA LEU A 71 -20.43 -19.44 11.63
C LEU A 71 -21.80 -18.86 11.23
N ASP A 72 -22.53 -19.54 10.36
CA ASP A 72 -23.85 -19.09 9.92
C ASP A 72 -24.91 -19.20 11.03
N ALA A 73 -24.79 -20.20 11.92
CA ALA A 73 -25.62 -20.30 13.12
C ALA A 73 -25.30 -19.19 14.13
N LEU A 74 -24.03 -18.80 14.26
CA LEU A 74 -23.59 -17.73 15.14
C LEU A 74 -24.08 -16.35 14.65
N ALA A 75 -24.09 -16.12 13.34
CA ALA A 75 -24.54 -14.87 12.73
C ALA A 75 -26.07 -14.66 12.80
N LYS A 76 -26.84 -15.73 13.07
CA LYS A 76 -28.30 -15.69 13.21
C LYS A 76 -28.78 -15.51 14.67
N LYS A 77 -27.84 -15.43 15.62
CA LYS A 77 -28.11 -15.00 17.00
C LYS A 77 -27.95 -13.50 17.11
#